data_AF-A0A1I2MYR5-F1
#
_entry.id   AF-A0A1I2MYR5-F1
#
_cell.length_a   1.000
_cell.length_b   1.000
_cell.length_c   1.000
_cell.angle_alpha   90.00
_cell.angle_beta   90.00
_cell.angle_gamma   90.00
#
_symmetry.space_group_name_H-M   'P 1'
#
loop_
_entity.id
_entity.type
_entity.pdbx_description
1 polymer ?
#
loop_
_entity_poly.entity_id
_entity_poly.type
_entity_poly.pdbx_seq_one_letter_code
_entity_poly.pdbx_strand_id
1 'polypeptide(L)'
;METTKIEKRYCGVPLEVRAAEGSEESRTITGYAAVFDSDSVDMGFTERLASGCFDGVIERSDVVALYNHSEEPGVLARSVNGDGTLRLTVDDKGLRCEFDAPHTRLGDDMLESVRRGDIRGMSFAFTVSKDTWEHTDDDRYVRTIDQVEQLYDVSLVVTPAYDATSVEVNKLEGLKAVNPPAAPDEAYYENLKKNIY
;
A
#
# COMPACT_ATOMS: atom_id res chain seq x y z
N MET A 1 -2.46 0.70 25.89
CA MET A 1 -2.82 0.20 24.55
C MET A 1 -1.80 0.80 23.60
N GLU A 2 -0.97 -0.03 23.01
CA GLU A 2 0.03 0.38 22.03
C GLU A 2 -0.70 0.80 20.76
N THR A 3 -0.44 2.00 20.26
CA THR A 3 -1.17 2.55 19.12
C THR A 3 -0.58 1.97 17.83
N THR A 4 -1.30 1.06 17.18
CA THR A 4 -0.90 0.52 15.88
C THR A 4 -0.94 1.64 14.83
N LYS A 5 0.22 1.92 14.24
CA LYS A 5 0.44 2.99 13.26
C LYS A 5 0.18 2.46 11.85
N ILE A 6 -0.91 2.90 11.21
CA ILE A 6 -1.21 2.52 9.82
C ILE A 6 -0.43 3.45 8.88
N GLU A 7 0.24 2.83 7.92
CA GLU A 7 1.05 3.49 6.91
C GLU A 7 0.42 3.28 5.52
N LYS A 8 0.47 4.30 4.67
CA LYS A 8 0.00 4.23 3.27
C LYS A 8 1.16 4.46 2.29
N ARG A 9 1.21 3.71 1.20
CA ARG A 9 2.26 3.85 0.17
C ARG A 9 1.67 3.77 -1.23
N TYR A 10 2.12 4.67 -2.10
CA TYR A 10 1.74 4.73 -3.49
C TYR A 10 2.68 3.90 -4.38
N CYS A 11 2.10 3.18 -5.33
CA CYS A 11 2.81 2.50 -6.40
C CYS A 11 2.34 3.04 -7.76
N GLY A 12 3.25 3.68 -8.48
CA GLY A 12 3.00 4.28 -9.80
C GLY A 12 3.12 3.33 -10.98
N VAL A 13 3.07 2.02 -10.75
CA VAL A 13 3.06 1.03 -11.84
C VAL A 13 1.72 1.12 -12.58
N PRO A 14 1.73 1.21 -13.92
CA PRO A 14 0.50 1.30 -14.70
C PRO A 14 -0.48 0.17 -14.40
N LEU A 15 -1.76 0.54 -14.27
CA LEU A 15 -2.88 -0.40 -14.21
C LEU A 15 -3.17 -0.98 -15.60
N GLU A 16 -3.70 -2.21 -15.62
CA GLU A 16 -4.15 -2.90 -16.82
C GLU A 16 -5.63 -3.31 -16.68
N VAL A 17 -6.34 -3.31 -17.80
CA VAL A 17 -7.74 -3.75 -17.90
C VAL A 17 -7.79 -4.92 -18.87
N ARG A 18 -8.26 -6.09 -18.41
CA ARG A 18 -8.30 -7.34 -19.19
C ARG A 18 -9.69 -8.00 -19.20
N ALA A 19 -9.92 -8.89 -20.18
CA ALA A 19 -11.12 -9.72 -20.25
C ALA A 19 -11.20 -10.62 -19.02
N ALA A 20 -12.38 -10.70 -18.39
CA ALA A 20 -12.62 -11.73 -17.39
C ALA A 20 -12.78 -13.07 -18.11
N GLU A 21 -12.42 -14.18 -17.46
CA GLU A 21 -12.58 -15.51 -18.06
C GLU A 21 -14.05 -15.77 -18.41
N GLY A 22 -14.35 -15.90 -19.71
CA GLY A 22 -15.70 -16.16 -20.20
C GLY A 22 -16.59 -14.93 -20.46
N SER A 23 -16.06 -13.70 -20.34
CA SER A 23 -16.79 -12.47 -20.74
C SER A 23 -16.31 -11.93 -22.09
N GLU A 24 -17.22 -11.37 -22.89
CA GLU A 24 -16.86 -10.57 -24.07
C GLU A 24 -16.35 -9.17 -23.67
N GLU A 25 -16.71 -8.67 -22.48
CA GLU A 25 -16.30 -7.36 -21.99
C GLU A 25 -15.18 -7.45 -20.94
N SER A 26 -14.13 -6.64 -21.15
CA SER A 26 -12.99 -6.50 -20.24
C SER A 26 -13.30 -5.66 -19.01
N ARG A 27 -13.52 -6.32 -17.87
CA ARG A 27 -13.86 -5.68 -16.59
C ARG A 27 -12.89 -5.97 -15.45
N THR A 28 -11.87 -6.80 -15.70
CA THR A 28 -10.86 -7.12 -14.70
C THR A 28 -9.83 -6.00 -14.65
N ILE A 29 -9.71 -5.34 -13.50
CA ILE A 29 -8.66 -4.35 -13.21
C ILE A 29 -7.53 -5.09 -12.50
N THR A 30 -6.30 -4.91 -12.98
CA THR A 30 -5.10 -5.49 -12.35
C THR A 30 -3.96 -4.48 -12.28
N GLY A 31 -3.13 -4.61 -11.26
CA GLY A 31 -1.97 -3.75 -11.04
C GLY A 31 -1.13 -4.20 -9.86
N TYR A 32 -0.03 -3.49 -9.63
CA TYR A 32 0.80 -3.70 -8.45
C TYR A 32 0.48 -2.62 -7.43
N ALA A 33 0.05 -3.04 -6.23
CA ALA A 33 -0.13 -2.13 -5.10
C ALA A 33 1.22 -1.78 -4.46
N ALA A 34 2.19 -2.69 -4.56
CA ALA A 34 3.55 -2.50 -4.07
C ALA A 34 4.55 -3.18 -5.02
N VAL A 35 5.76 -2.64 -5.13
CA VAL A 35 6.89 -3.29 -5.81
C VAL A 35 8.07 -3.42 -4.85
N PHE A 36 8.81 -4.53 -4.97
CA PHE A 36 10.01 -4.78 -4.19
C PHE A 36 11.22 -4.03 -4.72
N ASP A 37 12.22 -3.87 -3.86
CA ASP A 37 13.59 -3.48 -4.22
C ASP A 37 13.70 -2.19 -5.05
N SER A 38 12.70 -1.30 -4.91
CA SER A 38 12.68 0.05 -5.48
C SER A 38 12.73 1.07 -4.36
N ASP A 39 13.60 2.08 -4.52
CA ASP A 39 13.61 3.24 -3.65
C ASP A 39 12.30 4.01 -3.83
N SER A 40 11.72 4.44 -2.72
CA SER A 40 10.68 5.46 -2.73
C SER A 40 11.24 6.80 -3.23
N VAL A 41 10.34 7.75 -3.50
CA VAL A 41 10.71 9.16 -3.53
C VAL A 41 11.37 9.55 -2.19
N ASP A 42 12.25 10.54 -2.21
CA ASP A 42 12.88 11.05 -0.98
C ASP A 42 11.85 11.80 -0.14
N MET A 43 11.61 11.31 1.07
CA MET A 43 10.67 11.87 2.04
C MET A 43 11.39 12.36 3.31
N GLY A 44 12.69 12.70 3.19
CA GLY A 44 13.62 12.87 4.30
C GLY A 44 14.35 11.58 4.69
N PHE A 45 13.90 10.47 4.11
CA PHE A 45 14.57 9.17 4.02
C PHE A 45 14.03 8.46 2.77
N THR A 46 14.76 7.46 2.28
CA THR A 46 14.26 6.56 1.22
C THR A 46 13.77 5.27 1.84
N GLU A 47 12.65 4.75 1.37
CA GLU A 47 12.10 3.46 1.80
C GLU A 47 12.25 2.39 0.73
N ARG A 48 12.45 1.14 1.17
CA ARG A 48 12.42 -0.07 0.34
C ARG A 48 11.53 -1.12 0.97
N LEU A 49 10.85 -1.90 0.13
CA LEU A 49 10.18 -3.13 0.55
C LEU A 49 11.08 -4.31 0.24
N ALA A 50 11.47 -5.06 1.26
CA ALA A 50 12.28 -6.26 1.06
C ALA A 50 11.49 -7.32 0.30
N SER A 51 12.16 -8.04 -0.60
CA SER A 51 11.63 -9.29 -1.14
C SER A 51 11.22 -10.23 0.01
N GLY A 52 9.95 -10.66 0.02
CA GLY A 52 9.39 -11.50 1.10
C GLY A 52 8.73 -10.73 2.25
N CYS A 53 8.70 -9.39 2.23
CA CYS A 53 8.05 -8.62 3.31
C CYS A 53 6.55 -8.90 3.45
N PHE A 54 5.91 -9.51 2.45
CA PHE A 54 4.50 -9.91 2.45
C PHE A 54 4.25 -11.38 2.83
N ASP A 55 5.27 -12.12 3.26
CA ASP A 55 5.13 -13.56 3.57
C ASP A 55 4.05 -13.82 4.64
N GLY A 56 3.05 -14.63 4.23
CA GLY A 56 1.88 -14.99 5.04
C GLY A 56 0.92 -13.85 5.34
N VAL A 57 1.13 -12.64 4.78
CA VAL A 57 0.35 -11.43 5.13
C VAL A 57 -1.07 -11.54 4.60
N ILE A 58 -1.23 -12.07 3.39
CA ILE A 58 -2.52 -12.19 2.71
C ILE A 58 -3.48 -13.07 3.54
N GLU A 59 -2.99 -14.21 4.04
CA GLU A 59 -3.75 -15.22 4.76
C GLU A 59 -4.25 -14.75 6.14
N ARG A 60 -3.63 -13.70 6.70
CA ARG A 60 -4.01 -13.12 8.01
C ARG A 60 -4.70 -11.76 7.90
N SER A 61 -4.86 -11.24 6.69
CA SER A 61 -5.40 -9.90 6.46
C SER A 61 -6.85 -9.92 5.97
N ASP A 62 -7.55 -8.83 6.23
CA ASP A 62 -8.86 -8.54 5.68
C ASP A 62 -8.71 -7.25 4.87
N VAL A 63 -8.60 -7.40 3.56
CA VAL A 63 -8.15 -6.36 2.63
C VAL A 63 -9.32 -5.91 1.78
N VAL A 64 -9.60 -4.61 1.80
CA VAL A 64 -10.66 -4.01 0.99
C VAL A 64 -10.05 -3.30 -0.22
N ALA A 65 -10.63 -3.49 -1.41
CA ALA A 65 -10.30 -2.68 -2.58
C ALA A 65 -11.16 -1.41 -2.58
N LEU A 66 -10.52 -0.25 -2.51
CA LEU A 66 -11.18 1.05 -2.35
C LEU A 66 -10.78 2.04 -3.45
N TYR A 67 -11.42 3.21 -3.41
CA TYR A 67 -10.99 4.40 -4.13
C TYR A 67 -10.49 5.44 -3.13
N ASN A 68 -9.28 5.96 -3.32
CA ASN A 68 -8.64 6.96 -2.43
C ASN A 68 -8.67 6.60 -0.93
N HIS A 69 -8.52 5.33 -0.57
CA HIS A 69 -8.58 4.85 0.83
C HIS A 69 -9.88 5.21 1.56
N SER A 70 -10.98 5.39 0.82
CA SER A 70 -12.27 5.74 1.40
C SER A 70 -13.29 4.63 1.15
N GLU A 71 -14.03 4.27 2.21
CA GLU A 71 -15.20 3.39 2.12
C GLU A 71 -16.38 4.08 1.41
N GLU A 72 -16.35 5.40 1.30
CA GLU A 72 -17.33 6.19 0.55
C GLU A 72 -16.77 6.50 -0.85
N PRO A 73 -17.54 6.30 -1.94
CA PRO A 73 -18.97 5.97 -1.98
C PRO A 73 -19.27 4.47 -1.97
N GLY A 74 -18.27 3.61 -1.75
CA GLY A 74 -18.46 2.17 -1.65
C GLY A 74 -17.16 1.38 -1.82
N VAL A 75 -17.31 0.06 -1.77
CA VAL A 75 -16.22 -0.91 -1.91
C VAL A 75 -16.19 -1.50 -3.33
N LEU A 76 -15.00 -1.70 -3.88
CA LEU A 76 -14.80 -2.33 -5.20
C LEU A 76 -14.70 -3.85 -5.11
N ALA A 77 -13.96 -4.36 -4.12
CA ALA A 77 -13.74 -5.78 -3.89
C ALA A 77 -13.20 -6.03 -2.47
N ARG A 78 -13.13 -7.29 -2.04
CA ARG A 78 -12.58 -7.65 -0.72
C ARG A 78 -11.89 -9.01 -0.76
N SER A 79 -10.82 -9.16 0.00
CA SER A 79 -10.10 -10.40 0.25
C SER A 79 -10.08 -10.62 1.77
N VAL A 80 -10.63 -11.74 2.23
CA VAL A 80 -10.62 -12.11 3.64
C VAL A 80 -9.77 -13.37 3.75
N ASN A 81 -8.63 -13.27 4.44
CA ASN A 81 -7.68 -14.37 4.62
C ASN A 81 -7.20 -14.98 3.28
N GLY A 82 -7.09 -14.15 2.23
CA GLY A 82 -6.68 -14.56 0.88
C GLY A 82 -7.81 -14.95 -0.07
N ASP A 83 -9.05 -15.05 0.42
CA ASP A 83 -10.21 -15.46 -0.39
C ASP A 83 -11.22 -14.33 -0.55
N GLY A 84 -11.75 -14.15 -1.77
CA GLY A 84 -12.82 -13.19 -2.02
C GLY A 84 -12.88 -12.67 -3.46
N THR A 85 -13.54 -11.52 -3.64
CA THR A 85 -13.64 -10.85 -4.94
C THR A 85 -12.39 -10.06 -5.31
N LEU A 86 -11.52 -9.79 -4.34
CA LEU A 86 -10.17 -9.27 -4.53
C LEU A 86 -9.18 -10.43 -4.49
N ARG A 87 -8.43 -10.59 -5.59
CA ARG A 87 -7.36 -11.56 -5.73
C ARG A 87 -6.04 -10.84 -5.45
N LEU A 88 -5.33 -11.29 -4.42
CA LEU A 88 -4.00 -10.80 -4.05
C LEU A 88 -2.98 -11.89 -4.32
N THR A 89 -1.83 -11.54 -4.86
CA THR A 89 -0.73 -12.47 -5.08
C THR A 89 0.59 -11.74 -4.88
N VAL A 90 1.55 -12.41 -4.27
CA VAL A 90 2.93 -11.94 -4.20
C VAL A 90 3.73 -12.69 -5.24
N ASP A 91 4.44 -11.96 -6.10
CA ASP A 91 5.38 -12.51 -7.07
C ASP A 91 6.74 -11.81 -6.94
N ASP A 92 7.70 -12.17 -7.80
CA ASP A 92 9.06 -11.62 -7.78
C ASP A 92 9.11 -10.09 -7.96
N LYS A 93 8.03 -9.46 -8.45
CA LYS A 93 7.96 -8.02 -8.64
C LYS A 93 7.34 -7.31 -7.44
N GLY A 94 6.34 -7.91 -6.79
CA GLY A 94 5.68 -7.28 -5.64
C GLY A 94 4.29 -7.82 -5.31
N LEU A 95 3.49 -6.97 -4.68
CA LEU A 95 2.09 -7.28 -4.34
C LEU A 95 1.18 -6.93 -5.53
N ARG A 96 0.75 -7.96 -6.25
CA ARG A 96 -0.21 -7.88 -7.33
C ARG A 96 -1.64 -7.93 -6.77
N CYS A 97 -2.47 -7.03 -7.29
CA CYS A 97 -3.88 -6.94 -7.00
C CYS A 97 -4.71 -7.14 -8.26
N GLU A 98 -5.83 -7.83 -8.13
CA GLU A 98 -6.75 -8.05 -9.23
C GLU A 98 -8.19 -8.21 -8.74
N PHE A 99 -9.13 -7.54 -9.40
CA PHE A 99 -10.55 -7.73 -9.14
C PHE A 99 -11.38 -7.40 -10.38
N ASP A 100 -12.58 -7.96 -10.45
CA ASP A 100 -13.54 -7.63 -11.48
C ASP A 100 -14.36 -6.43 -11.04
N ALA A 101 -14.36 -5.37 -11.83
CA ALA A 101 -15.05 -4.13 -11.52
C ALA A 101 -16.55 -4.43 -11.33
N PRO A 102 -17.11 -4.22 -10.12
CA PRO A 102 -18.47 -4.62 -9.82
C PRO A 102 -19.44 -3.85 -10.72
N HIS A 103 -20.60 -4.44 -11.01
CA HIS A 103 -21.68 -3.78 -11.76
C HIS A 103 -22.43 -2.79 -10.86
N THR A 104 -21.70 -1.79 -10.38
CA THR A 104 -22.20 -0.67 -9.59
C THR A 104 -21.72 0.62 -10.22
N ARG A 105 -22.33 1.76 -9.85
CA ARG A 105 -21.89 3.07 -10.33
C ARG A 105 -20.40 3.30 -10.09
N LEU A 106 -19.92 3.02 -8.88
CA LEU A 106 -18.50 3.16 -8.56
C LEU A 106 -17.62 2.22 -9.40
N GLY A 107 -18.03 0.95 -9.56
CA GLY A 107 -17.27 0.00 -10.36
C GLY A 107 -17.17 0.40 -11.84
N ASP A 108 -18.28 0.86 -12.43
CA ASP A 108 -18.31 1.36 -13.81
C ASP A 108 -17.47 2.64 -13.98
N ASP A 109 -17.61 3.59 -13.05
CA ASP A 109 -16.86 4.86 -13.06
C ASP A 109 -15.35 4.59 -12.93
N MET A 110 -14.93 3.68 -12.05
CA MET A 110 -13.52 3.32 -11.86
C MET A 110 -12.96 2.54 -13.04
N LEU A 111 -13.72 1.59 -13.61
CA LEU A 111 -13.30 0.85 -14.80
C LEU A 111 -13.04 1.80 -15.97
N GLU A 112 -13.95 2.72 -16.24
CA GLU A 112 -13.78 3.71 -17.31
C GLU A 112 -12.63 4.68 -17.03
N SER A 113 -12.48 5.12 -15.77
CA SER A 113 -11.36 5.98 -15.35
C SER A 113 -10.01 5.31 -15.55
N VAL A 114 -9.90 4.00 -15.28
CA VAL A 114 -8.66 3.24 -15.56
C VAL A 114 -8.46 3.06 -17.06
N ARG A 115 -9.49 2.70 -17.84
CA ARG A 115 -9.39 2.54 -19.30
C ARG A 115 -8.92 3.81 -20.01
N ARG A 116 -9.42 4.96 -19.58
CA ARG A 116 -9.02 6.29 -20.08
C ARG A 116 -7.63 6.72 -19.58
N GLY A 117 -7.12 6.03 -18.56
CA GLY A 117 -5.90 6.38 -17.86
C GLY A 117 -6.06 7.59 -16.94
N ASP A 118 -7.26 7.98 -16.55
CA ASP A 118 -7.48 9.03 -15.55
C ASP A 118 -6.99 8.57 -14.17
N ILE A 119 -7.08 7.26 -13.88
CA ILE A 119 -6.47 6.58 -12.73
C ILE A 119 -5.40 5.63 -13.25
N ARG A 120 -4.17 5.75 -12.73
CA ARG A 120 -2.98 5.05 -13.28
C ARG A 120 -2.18 4.23 -12.29
N GLY A 121 -2.43 4.38 -10.99
CA GLY A 121 -1.64 3.73 -9.96
C GLY A 121 -2.49 3.26 -8.79
N MET A 122 -1.84 2.54 -7.89
CA MET A 122 -2.46 1.99 -6.69
C MET A 122 -1.77 2.52 -5.44
N SER A 123 -2.43 2.36 -4.32
CA SER A 123 -1.85 2.56 -2.99
C SER A 123 -2.27 1.41 -2.09
N PHE A 124 -1.58 1.19 -0.99
CA PHE A 124 -1.95 0.19 0.01
C PHE A 124 -1.74 0.73 1.41
N ALA A 125 -2.61 0.31 2.32
CA ALA A 125 -2.53 0.62 3.75
C ALA A 125 -2.11 -0.63 4.53
N PHE A 126 -1.11 -0.48 5.39
CA PHE A 126 -0.50 -1.60 6.11
C PHE A 126 0.11 -1.18 7.44
N THR A 127 0.51 -2.17 8.22
CA THR A 127 1.32 -2.02 9.43
C THR A 127 2.62 -2.78 9.29
N VAL A 128 3.64 -2.33 10.01
CA VAL A 128 5.00 -2.90 9.97
C VAL A 128 5.25 -3.64 11.27
N SER A 129 5.68 -4.90 11.21
CA SER A 129 6.17 -5.61 12.39
C SER A 129 7.68 -5.61 12.49
N LYS A 130 8.39 -5.45 11.37
CA LYS A 130 9.85 -5.32 11.37
C LYS A 130 10.33 -4.42 10.25
N ASP A 131 11.16 -3.46 10.62
CA ASP A 131 11.95 -2.65 9.71
C ASP A 131 13.40 -2.51 10.19
N THR A 132 14.28 -2.22 9.24
CA THR A 132 15.68 -1.89 9.48
C THR A 132 15.96 -0.49 8.96
N TRP A 133 16.77 0.27 9.69
CA TRP A 133 17.19 1.61 9.30
C TRP A 133 18.70 1.68 9.16
N GLU A 134 19.16 2.22 8.03
CA GLU A 134 20.56 2.39 7.70
C GLU A 134 20.88 3.86 7.46
N HIS A 135 21.98 4.34 8.05
CA HIS A 135 22.57 5.63 7.72
C HIS A 135 23.71 5.38 6.74
N THR A 136 23.58 5.95 5.55
CA THR A 136 24.53 5.77 4.45
C THR A 136 25.66 6.80 4.53
N ASP A 137 26.78 6.50 3.89
CA ASP A 137 27.96 7.38 3.83
C ASP A 137 27.65 8.77 3.23
N ASP A 138 26.57 8.88 2.43
CA ASP A 138 26.11 10.15 1.83
C ASP A 138 25.18 10.96 2.75
N ASP A 139 25.15 10.66 4.06
CA ASP A 139 24.28 11.27 5.06
C ASP A 139 22.77 11.11 4.77
N ARG A 140 22.41 10.02 4.06
CA ARG A 140 21.02 9.66 3.76
C ARG A 140 20.56 8.51 4.65
N TYR A 141 19.30 8.54 5.04
CA TYR A 141 18.64 7.46 5.76
C TYR A 141 17.87 6.56 4.80
N VAL A 142 18.05 5.25 4.96
CA VAL A 142 17.31 4.21 4.22
C VAL A 142 16.53 3.37 5.23
N ARG A 143 15.21 3.28 5.04
CA ARG A 143 14.35 2.35 5.77
C ARG A 143 14.04 1.16 4.88
N THR A 144 14.27 -0.04 5.37
CA THR A 144 13.86 -1.28 4.72
C THR A 144 12.72 -1.90 5.52
N ILE A 145 11.57 -2.10 4.89
CA ILE A 145 10.46 -2.86 5.49
C ILE A 145 10.77 -4.35 5.29
N ASP A 146 11.22 -4.99 6.36
CA ASP A 146 11.56 -6.40 6.36
C ASP A 146 10.31 -7.28 6.48
N GLN A 147 9.31 -6.84 7.25
CA GLN A 147 8.08 -7.59 7.46
C GLN A 147 6.87 -6.68 7.67
N VAL A 148 5.87 -6.85 6.79
CA VAL A 148 4.54 -6.28 6.95
C VAL A 148 3.75 -7.13 7.93
N GLU A 149 3.09 -6.48 8.89
CA GLU A 149 2.26 -7.17 9.87
C GLU A 149 0.88 -7.49 9.29
N GLN A 150 0.17 -6.49 8.77
CA GLN A 150 -1.18 -6.65 8.24
C GLN A 150 -1.44 -5.68 7.09
N LEU A 151 -2.21 -6.14 6.08
CA LEU A 151 -2.80 -5.29 5.04
C LEU A 151 -4.23 -4.92 5.45
N TYR A 152 -4.61 -3.67 5.19
CA TYR A 152 -5.96 -3.16 5.48
C TYR A 152 -6.73 -2.86 4.19
N ASP A 153 -6.09 -2.16 3.26
CA ASP A 153 -6.71 -1.83 1.98
C ASP A 153 -5.69 -1.77 0.84
N VAL A 154 -6.21 -1.96 -0.36
CA VAL A 154 -5.55 -1.58 -1.61
C VAL A 154 -6.48 -0.64 -2.35
N SER A 155 -5.96 0.48 -2.85
CA SER A 155 -6.79 1.57 -3.34
C SER A 155 -6.39 2.00 -4.74
N LEU A 156 -7.38 2.21 -5.61
CA LEU A 156 -7.23 3.03 -6.80
C LEU A 156 -7.08 4.49 -6.38
N VAL A 157 -6.05 5.19 -6.86
CA VAL A 157 -5.79 6.58 -6.45
C VAL A 157 -5.54 7.50 -7.64
N VAL A 158 -6.11 8.72 -7.58
CA VAL A 158 -6.03 9.72 -8.68
C VAL A 158 -4.67 10.41 -8.71
N THR A 159 -4.15 10.74 -7.53
CA THR A 159 -2.84 11.34 -7.35
C THR A 159 -2.06 10.49 -6.36
N PRO A 160 -0.74 10.36 -6.51
CA PRO A 160 0.10 10.01 -5.37
C PRO A 160 -0.30 10.95 -4.23
N ALA A 161 -0.44 10.45 -3.01
CA ALA A 161 -0.39 11.35 -1.86
C ALA A 161 0.94 12.11 -2.02
N TYR A 162 0.87 13.41 -2.34
CA TYR A 162 2.01 14.32 -2.46
C TYR A 162 3.10 13.91 -1.48
N ASP A 163 4.27 13.41 -1.95
CA ASP A 163 5.59 13.18 -1.29
C ASP A 163 5.67 13.15 0.26
N ALA A 164 4.62 12.72 0.91
CA ALA A 164 4.38 12.81 2.35
C ALA A 164 3.44 11.65 2.65
N THR A 165 4.05 10.51 2.92
CA THR A 165 3.40 9.34 3.51
C THR A 165 2.55 9.78 4.70
N SER A 166 1.22 9.70 4.55
CA SER A 166 0.30 9.93 5.64
C SER A 166 0.41 8.74 6.60
N VAL A 167 0.94 9.00 7.78
CA VAL A 167 0.78 8.11 8.92
C VAL A 167 -0.59 8.39 9.52
N GLU A 168 -1.52 7.46 9.34
CA GLU A 168 -2.81 7.52 10.03
C GLU A 168 -2.68 6.73 11.33
N VAL A 169 -2.54 7.48 12.43
CA VAL A 169 -2.68 6.91 13.77
C VAL A 169 -4.18 6.74 14.02
N ASN A 170 -4.63 5.50 14.19
CA ASN A 170 -6.02 5.15 14.43
C ASN A 170 -6.69 6.04 15.51
N LYS A 171 -7.54 6.96 15.05
CA LYS A 171 -8.77 7.36 15.73
C LYS A 171 -9.78 7.72 14.64
N LEU A 172 -10.86 6.95 14.59
CA LEU A 172 -12.14 7.40 14.04
C LEU A 172 -12.31 8.90 14.37
N GLU A 173 -12.61 9.71 13.36
CA GLU A 173 -12.83 11.19 13.37
C GLU A 173 -11.69 12.05 12.77
N GLY A 174 -11.90 12.47 11.52
CA GLY A 174 -11.45 13.77 11.03
C GLY A 174 -10.09 13.81 10.34
N LEU A 175 -10.11 13.91 9.00
CA LEU A 175 -8.94 14.28 8.19
C LEU A 175 -8.32 15.59 8.70
N LYS A 176 -7.16 15.48 9.34
CA LYS A 176 -6.15 16.54 9.37
C LYS A 176 -4.82 15.91 9.03
N ALA A 177 -4.19 16.42 7.98
CA ALA A 177 -2.85 16.05 7.55
C ALA A 177 -1.89 16.14 8.75
N VAL A 178 -1.41 14.98 9.20
CA VAL A 178 -0.34 14.89 10.19
C VAL A 178 0.96 14.74 9.41
N ASN A 179 1.95 15.57 9.76
CA ASN A 179 3.29 15.57 9.16
C ASN A 179 3.88 14.15 9.11
N PRO A 180 4.77 13.87 8.14
CA PRO A 180 5.55 12.63 8.15
C PRO A 180 6.23 12.46 9.52
N PRO A 181 6.38 11.21 10.00
CA PRO A 181 7.15 10.95 11.21
C PRO A 181 8.55 11.54 10.98
N ALA A 182 9.05 12.30 11.96
CA ALA A 182 10.41 12.82 11.88
C ALA A 182 11.36 11.64 11.58
N ALA A 183 12.29 11.85 10.65
CA ALA A 183 13.40 10.91 10.46
C ALA A 183 13.98 10.57 11.85
N PRO A 184 14.20 9.28 12.15
CA PRO A 184 14.76 8.90 13.45
C PRO A 184 16.02 9.72 13.70
N ASP A 185 16.05 10.42 14.83
CA ASP A 185 17.18 11.27 15.21
C ASP A 185 18.34 10.41 15.74
N GLU A 186 19.50 11.02 15.89
CA GLU A 186 20.68 10.32 16.42
C GLU A 186 20.43 9.70 17.81
N ALA A 187 19.50 10.28 18.58
CA ALA A 187 19.08 9.75 19.89
C ALA A 187 18.26 8.45 19.80
N TYR A 188 17.47 8.25 18.75
CA TYR A 188 16.78 6.99 18.46
C TYR A 188 17.79 5.84 18.27
N TYR A 189 18.88 6.08 17.55
CA TYR A 189 19.93 5.09 17.30
C TYR A 189 20.81 4.79 18.52
N GLU A 190 21.12 5.80 19.34
CA GLU A 190 21.86 5.58 20.59
C GLU A 190 21.09 4.68 21.58
N ASN A 191 19.75 4.68 21.51
CA ASN A 191 18.93 3.77 22.31
C ASN A 191 18.90 2.34 21.75
N LEU A 192 18.93 2.18 20.41
CA LEU A 192 19.06 0.86 19.77
C LEU A 192 20.40 0.19 20.09
N LYS A 193 21.50 0.93 20.07
CA LYS A 193 22.84 0.41 20.44
C LYS A 193 22.91 -0.07 21.90
N LYS A 194 22.13 0.52 22.81
CA LYS A 194 22.08 0.14 24.24
C LYS A 194 21.29 -1.14 24.53
N ASN A 195 20.44 -1.60 23.61
CA ASN A 195 19.64 -2.81 23.79
C ASN A 195 20.24 -4.05 23.07
N ILE A 196 21.48 -3.96 22.60
CA ILE A 196 22.19 -5.05 21.90
C ILE A 196 23.39 -5.59 22.73
N TYR A 197 23.58 -5.15 23.98
CA TYR A 197 24.51 -5.77 24.93
C TYR A 197 23.94 -5.87 26.34
#